data_AF-A0A6B3FHQ8-F1
#
_entry.id   AF-A0A6B3FHQ8-F1
#
_cell.length_a   1.000
_cell.length_b   1.000
_cell.length_c   1.000
_cell.angle_alpha   90.00
_cell.angle_beta   90.00
_cell.angle_gamma   90.00
#
_symmetry.space_group_name_H-M   'P 1'
#
loop_
_entity.id
_entity.type
_entity.pdbx_description
1 polymer ?
#
loop_
_entity_poly.entity_id
_entity_poly.type
_entity_poly.pdbx_seq_one_letter_code
_entity_poly.pdbx_strand_id
1 'polypeptide(L)'
;EPPHRSPSLVVVPVSGLSKLTCQALTAARSLGDSVLAVTVTHPGDEDRRSAEALRRDWELWKPGVELVEVHSERRELGSPFSAYIRTLGESHPGFHVTVLIPETEPTHVWQRLLQ
;
A
#
# COMPACT_ATOMS: atom_id res chain seq x y z
N GLU A 1 12.63 -21.83 -19.59
CA GLU A 1 11.34 -21.39 -20.12
C GLU A 1 11.47 -19.95 -20.60
N PRO A 2 10.94 -19.58 -21.77
CA PRO A 2 10.98 -18.18 -22.24
C PRO A 2 10.05 -17.30 -21.37
N PRO A 3 10.36 -16.00 -21.24
CA PRO A 3 9.52 -15.08 -20.47
C PRO A 3 8.12 -15.00 -21.08
N HIS A 4 7.10 -15.10 -20.23
CA HIS A 4 5.69 -14.99 -20.60
C HIS A 4 5.01 -13.94 -19.70
N ARG A 5 3.91 -13.35 -20.20
CA ARG A 5 3.12 -12.39 -19.43
C ARG A 5 2.23 -13.14 -18.45
N SER A 6 2.36 -12.83 -17.16
CA SER A 6 1.43 -13.24 -16.11
C SER A 6 0.59 -12.04 -15.67
N PRO A 7 -0.67 -12.24 -15.26
CA PRO A 7 -1.46 -11.18 -14.64
C PRO A 7 -0.69 -10.56 -13.47
N SER A 8 -0.61 -9.23 -13.41
CA SER A 8 0.13 -8.57 -12.34
C SER A 8 -0.77 -7.80 -11.39
N LEU A 9 -0.50 -7.95 -10.10
CA LEU A 9 -1.17 -7.25 -9.01
C LEU A 9 -0.15 -6.34 -8.32
N VAL A 10 -0.37 -5.04 -8.36
CA VAL A 10 0.50 -4.05 -7.69
C VAL A 10 -0.13 -3.65 -6.36
N VAL A 11 0.60 -3.81 -5.27
CA VAL A 11 0.20 -3.40 -3.93
C VAL A 11 0.97 -2.15 -3.53
N VAL A 12 0.26 -1.11 -3.11
CA VAL A 12 0.83 0.17 -2.70
C VAL A 12 0.49 0.43 -1.23
N PRO A 13 1.48 0.50 -0.32
CA PRO A 13 1.22 0.92 1.05
C PRO A 13 0.86 2.41 1.07
N VAL A 14 -0.20 2.76 1.78
CA VAL A 14 -0.70 4.13 1.93
C VAL A 14 -1.00 4.46 3.39
N SER A 15 -0.58 5.65 3.82
CA SER A 15 -0.83 6.18 5.17
C SER A 15 -1.77 7.39 5.16
N GLY A 16 -2.11 7.93 3.98
CA GLY A 16 -2.90 9.14 3.84
C GLY A 16 -3.12 9.53 2.38
N LEU A 17 -4.02 10.49 2.14
CA LEU A 17 -4.11 11.16 0.85
C LEU A 17 -3.02 12.24 0.74
N SER A 18 -2.13 12.08 -0.24
CA SER A 18 -1.05 13.02 -0.50
C SER A 18 -0.70 13.05 -1.98
N LYS A 19 0.13 14.03 -2.38
CA LYS A 19 0.71 14.04 -3.73
C LYS A 19 1.53 12.78 -4.01
N LEU A 20 2.28 12.30 -3.02
CA LEU A 20 3.05 11.05 -3.10
C LEU A 20 2.11 9.86 -3.36
N THR A 21 1.01 9.76 -2.61
CA THR A 21 -0.01 8.71 -2.79
C THR A 21 -0.59 8.75 -4.21
N CYS A 22 -0.96 9.93 -4.70
CA CYS A 22 -1.48 10.09 -6.06
C CYS A 22 -0.48 9.64 -7.13
N GLN A 23 0.80 10.04 -6.99
CA GLN A 23 1.87 9.63 -7.90
C GLN A 23 2.13 8.12 -7.84
N ALA A 24 2.14 7.55 -6.64
CA ALA A 24 2.33 6.11 -6.42
C ALA A 24 1.24 5.29 -7.09
N LEU A 25 -0.03 5.66 -6.91
CA LEU A 25 -1.16 4.98 -7.56
C LEU A 25 -1.11 5.15 -9.08
N THR A 26 -0.70 6.32 -9.57
CA THR A 26 -0.53 6.56 -11.02
C THR A 26 0.54 5.65 -11.61
N ALA A 27 1.68 5.50 -10.92
CA ALA A 27 2.74 4.60 -11.32
C ALA A 27 2.27 3.14 -11.27
N ALA A 28 1.62 2.73 -10.19
CA ALA A 28 1.10 1.37 -10.02
C ALA A 28 0.11 0.98 -11.13
N ARG A 29 -0.79 1.88 -11.52
CA ARG A 29 -1.74 1.66 -12.63
C ARG A 29 -1.04 1.52 -13.99
N SER A 30 0.15 2.07 -14.15
CA SER A 30 0.95 1.92 -15.37
C SER A 30 1.75 0.61 -15.39
N LEU A 31 2.00 0.01 -14.22
CA LEU A 31 2.86 -1.16 -14.06
C LEU A 31 2.13 -2.49 -14.02
N GLY A 32 0.84 -2.51 -13.66
CA GLY A 32 0.12 -3.77 -13.58
C GLY A 32 -1.36 -3.73 -13.94
N ASP A 33 -1.92 -4.94 -14.08
CA ASP A 33 -3.30 -5.16 -14.52
C ASP A 33 -4.30 -4.82 -13.40
N SER A 34 -3.89 -4.89 -12.14
CA SER A 34 -4.71 -4.54 -10.97
C SER A 34 -3.87 -3.84 -9.90
N VAL A 35 -4.50 -2.94 -9.15
CA VAL A 35 -3.85 -2.17 -8.08
C VAL A 35 -4.68 -2.27 -6.80
N LEU A 36 -4.00 -2.52 -5.68
CA LEU A 36 -4.55 -2.44 -4.33
C LEU A 36 -3.77 -1.41 -3.52
N ALA A 37 -4.49 -0.48 -2.89
CA ALA A 37 -3.93 0.37 -1.85
C ALA A 37 -4.12 -0.34 -0.50
N VAL A 38 -3.07 -0.42 0.31
CA VAL A 38 -3.12 -1.10 1.60
C VAL A 38 -2.70 -0.15 2.70
N THR A 39 -3.49 -0.08 3.76
CA THR A 39 -3.12 0.64 4.97
C THR A 39 -3.03 -0.32 6.15
N VAL A 40 -2.02 -0.15 7.00
CA VAL A 40 -1.83 -0.98 8.20
C VAL A 40 -2.31 -0.19 9.40
N THR A 41 -3.24 -0.76 10.16
CA THR A 41 -3.87 -0.11 11.30
C THR A 41 -3.58 -0.84 12.59
N HIS A 42 -3.56 -0.09 13.69
CA HIS A 42 -3.13 -0.56 15.01
C HIS A 42 -4.26 -0.30 16.03
N PRO A 43 -4.30 -1.01 17.17
CA PRO A 43 -5.41 -0.92 18.13
C PRO A 43 -5.52 0.42 18.88
N GLY A 44 -4.63 1.39 18.65
CA GLY A 44 -4.68 2.69 19.31
C GLY A 44 -5.81 3.57 18.80
N ASP A 45 -6.44 4.36 19.69
CA ASP A 45 -7.53 5.27 19.32
C ASP A 45 -7.12 6.34 18.28
N GLU A 46 -5.85 6.74 18.26
CA GLU A 46 -5.31 7.66 17.25
C GLU A 46 -5.16 6.97 15.88
N ASP A 47 -4.62 5.76 15.86
CA ASP A 47 -4.47 4.94 14.65
C ASP A 47 -5.84 4.66 14.02
N ARG A 48 -6.81 4.26 14.84
CA ARG A 48 -8.20 4.02 14.41
C ARG A 48 -8.85 5.28 13.82
N ARG A 49 -8.70 6.44 14.48
CA ARG A 49 -9.21 7.72 13.94
C ARG A 49 -8.55 8.09 12.62
N SER A 50 -7.26 7.82 12.47
CA SER A 50 -6.50 8.10 11.25
C SER A 50 -6.95 7.20 10.10
N ALA A 51 -7.16 5.91 10.37
CA ALA A 51 -7.71 4.95 9.42
C ALA A 51 -9.14 5.31 8.98
N GLU A 52 -10.01 5.68 9.93
CA GLU A 52 -11.37 6.13 9.66
C GLU A 52 -11.39 7.43 8.83
N ALA A 53 -10.46 8.35 9.05
CA ALA A 53 -10.29 9.54 8.22
C ALA A 53 -9.85 9.17 6.80
N LEU A 54 -8.81 8.35 6.65
CA LEU A 54 -8.32 7.88 5.35
C LEU A 54 -9.43 7.19 4.56
N ARG A 55 -10.18 6.27 5.18
CA ARG A 55 -11.28 5.57 4.52
C ARG A 55 -12.34 6.53 3.99
N ARG A 56 -12.77 7.50 4.81
CA ARG A 56 -13.75 8.53 4.40
C ARG A 56 -13.23 9.35 3.23
N ASP A 57 -11.99 9.82 3.33
CA ASP A 57 -11.39 10.64 2.28
C ASP A 57 -11.21 9.83 0.98
N TRP A 58 -10.90 8.54 1.08
CA TRP A 58 -10.77 7.63 -0.07
C TRP A 58 -12.10 7.41 -0.79
N GLU A 59 -13.18 7.21 -0.03
CA GLU A 59 -14.56 7.08 -0.54
C GLU A 59 -15.03 8.34 -1.28
N LEU A 60 -14.59 9.52 -0.82
CA LEU A 60 -14.87 10.80 -1.48
C LEU A 60 -14.01 10.98 -2.73
N TRP A 61 -12.72 10.66 -2.64
CA TRP A 61 -11.75 10.86 -3.74
C TRP A 61 -11.97 9.91 -4.91
N LYS A 62 -12.38 8.65 -4.65
CA LYS A 62 -12.67 7.62 -5.65
C LYS A 62 -11.57 7.45 -6.72
N PRO A 63 -10.35 7.04 -6.35
CA PRO A 63 -9.25 6.86 -7.31
C PRO A 63 -9.44 5.70 -8.30
N GLY A 64 -10.51 4.90 -8.15
CA GLY A 64 -10.70 3.65 -8.89
C GLY A 64 -9.75 2.53 -8.44
N VAL A 65 -9.20 2.66 -7.23
CA VAL A 65 -8.31 1.69 -6.57
C VAL A 65 -8.94 1.33 -5.23
N GLU A 66 -9.03 0.04 -4.92
CA GLU A 66 -9.54 -0.44 -3.65
C GLU A 66 -8.56 -0.14 -2.51
N LEU A 67 -9.09 0.30 -1.36
CA LEU A 67 -8.34 0.48 -0.13
C LEU A 67 -8.62 -0.69 0.80
N VAL A 68 -7.59 -1.48 1.10
CA VAL A 68 -7.64 -2.60 2.03
C VAL A 68 -7.01 -2.19 3.35
N GLU A 69 -7.72 -2.45 4.43
CA GLU A 69 -7.23 -2.27 5.79
C GLU A 69 -6.66 -3.58 6.34
N VAL A 70 -5.40 -3.56 6.79
CA VAL A 70 -4.74 -4.69 7.43
C VAL A 70 -4.51 -4.35 8.89
N HIS A 71 -5.20 -5.07 9.78
CA HIS A 71 -5.06 -4.87 11.21
C HIS A 71 -3.80 -5.55 11.77
N SER A 72 -3.06 -4.85 12.61
CA SER A 72 -1.90 -5.35 13.32
C SER A 72 -2.01 -5.10 14.82
N GLU A 73 -1.98 -6.17 15.62
CA GLU A 73 -2.03 -6.05 17.08
C GLU A 73 -0.71 -5.52 17.67
N ARG A 74 0.39 -5.62 16.92
CA ARG A 74 1.69 -5.06 17.29
C ARG A 74 1.93 -3.79 16.47
N ARG A 75 2.57 -2.77 17.05
CA ARG A 75 3.06 -1.56 16.36
C ARG A 75 4.25 -1.87 15.43
N GLU A 76 4.03 -2.82 14.53
CA GLU A 76 4.97 -3.31 13.53
C GLU A 76 4.30 -3.12 12.17
N LEU A 77 4.95 -2.42 11.23
CA LEU A 77 4.41 -2.23 9.88
C LEU A 77 4.76 -3.40 8.94
N GLY A 78 5.99 -3.91 9.02
CA GLY A 78 6.52 -4.88 8.06
C GLY A 78 5.92 -6.29 8.20
N SER A 79 5.79 -6.78 9.43
CA SER A 79 5.25 -8.13 9.72
C SER A 79 3.81 -8.33 9.21
N PRO A 80 2.82 -7.49 9.58
CA PRO A 80 1.44 -7.66 9.09
C PRO A 80 1.31 -7.46 7.58
N PHE A 81 2.05 -6.50 7.02
CA PHE A 81 2.04 -6.24 5.58
C PHE A 81 2.61 -7.43 4.80
N SER A 82 3.78 -7.96 5.21
CA SER A 82 4.36 -9.14 4.56
C SER A 82 3.48 -10.38 4.67
N ALA A 83 2.82 -10.58 5.82
CA ALA A 83 1.85 -11.67 6.00
C ALA A 83 0.68 -11.53 5.02
N TYR A 84 0.14 -10.32 4.86
CA TYR A 84 -0.91 -10.02 3.90
C TYR A 84 -0.46 -10.28 2.44
N ILE A 85 0.73 -9.83 2.06
CA ILE A 85 1.29 -10.09 0.71
C ILE A 85 1.44 -11.59 0.45
N ARG A 86 1.88 -12.37 1.44
CA ARG A 86 1.99 -13.83 1.31
C ARG A 86 0.62 -14.47 1.08
N THR A 87 -0.38 -14.11 1.88
CA THR A 87 -1.76 -14.61 1.73
C THR A 87 -2.36 -14.21 0.39
N LEU A 88 -2.08 -13.00 -0.11
CA LEU A 88 -2.49 -12.58 -1.45
C LEU A 88 -1.89 -13.48 -2.54
N GLY A 89 -0.59 -13.79 -2.45
CA GLY A 89 0.09 -14.68 -3.40
C GLY A 89 -0.45 -16.10 -3.38
N GLU A 90 -0.78 -16.63 -2.20
CA GLU A 90 -1.40 -17.95 -2.04
C GLU A 90 -2.82 -18.00 -2.60
N SER A 91 -3.58 -16.91 -2.45
CA SER A 91 -4.99 -16.84 -2.88
C SER A 91 -5.17 -16.57 -4.37
N HIS A 92 -4.14 -16.03 -5.05
CA HIS A 92 -4.17 -15.71 -6.48
C HIS A 92 -3.09 -16.49 -7.24
N PRO A 93 -3.20 -17.83 -7.32
CA PRO A 93 -2.22 -18.64 -8.02
C PRO A 93 -2.14 -18.19 -9.50
N GLY A 94 -0.95 -17.80 -9.94
CA GLY A 94 -0.69 -17.30 -11.30
C GLY A 94 -0.58 -15.77 -11.41
N PHE A 95 -0.88 -15.00 -10.37
CA PHE A 95 -0.62 -13.57 -10.35
C PHE A 95 0.81 -13.27 -9.91
N HIS A 96 1.45 -12.32 -10.59
CA HIS A 96 2.70 -11.74 -10.12
C HIS A 96 2.41 -10.55 -9.19
N VAL A 97 2.60 -10.74 -7.89
CA VAL A 97 2.39 -9.70 -6.89
C VAL A 97 3.62 -8.81 -6.78
N THR A 98 3.47 -7.50 -6.96
CA THR A 98 4.54 -6.50 -6.86
C THR A 98 4.19 -5.46 -5.81
N VAL A 99 5.11 -5.18 -4.88
CA VAL A 99 4.94 -4.11 -3.91
C VAL A 99 5.64 -2.85 -4.43
N LEU A 100 4.90 -1.76 -4.61
CA LEU A 100 5.45 -0.47 -4.96
C LEU A 100 5.47 0.42 -3.73
N ILE A 101 6.66 0.61 -3.14
CA ILE A 101 6.86 1.45 -1.95
C ILE A 101 7.18 2.87 -2.42
N PRO A 102 6.28 3.85 -2.16
CA PRO A 102 6.55 5.23 -2.53
C PRO A 102 7.43 5.90 -1.47
N GLU A 103 8.56 6.43 -1.91
CA GLU A 103 9.50 7.17 -1.05
C GLU A 103 9.50 8.64 -1.45
N THR A 104 9.44 9.54 -0.47
CA THR A 104 9.87 10.94 -0.68
C THR A 104 11.33 11.03 -0.32
N GLU A 105 12.22 11.34 -1.27
CA GLU A 105 13.58 11.73 -0.92
C GLU A 105 13.53 13.10 -0.23
N PRO A 106 13.94 13.21 1.05
CA PRO A 106 14.14 14.52 1.65
C PRO A 106 15.34 15.17 0.99
N THR A 107 15.24 16.45 0.64
CA THR A 107 16.33 17.21 -0.01
C THR A 107 17.63 17.25 0.81
N HIS A 108 17.58 16.90 2.12
CA HIS A 108 18.73 16.92 3.00
C HIS A 108 18.88 15.66 3.87
N VAL A 109 20.09 15.10 3.86
CA VAL A 109 20.51 13.87 4.54
C VAL A 109 20.34 13.89 6.07
N TRP A 110 20.35 15.08 6.69
CA TRP A 110 20.18 15.22 8.15
C TRP A 110 18.75 14.92 8.62
N GLN A 111 17.75 15.03 7.74
CA GLN A 111 16.37 14.63 8.03
C GLN A 111 16.19 13.10 8.05
N ARG A 112 17.18 12.35 7.54
CA ARG A 112 17.20 10.88 7.51
C ARG A 112 17.64 10.24 8.83
N LEU A 113 18.14 11.03 9.79
CA LEU A 113 18.61 10.55 11.11
C LEU A 113 17.56 10.67 12.22
N LEU A 114 16.38 11.24 11.91
CA LEU A 114 15.28 11.44 12.88
C LEU A 114 14.05 10.55 12.61
N GLN A 115 14.17 9.58 11.70
CA GLN A 115 13.17 8.52 11.48
C GLN A 115 13.64 7.20 12.06
#